data_AF-A0A933L8Q5-F1
#
_entry.id   AF-A0A933L8Q5-F1
#
_cell.length_a   1.000
_cell.length_b   1.000
_cell.length_c   1.000
_cell.angle_alpha   90.00
_cell.angle_beta   90.00
_cell.angle_gamma   90.00
#
_symmetry.space_group_name_H-M   'P 1'
#
loop_
_entity.id
_entity.type
_entity.pdbx_description
1 polymer ?
#
loop_
_entity_poly.entity_id
_entity_poly.type
_entity_poly.pdbx_seq_one_letter_code
_entity_poly.pdbx_strand_id
1 'polypeptide(L)'
;MKKIFLLSALLCANIGFTEDRFAQFCLNPGLESVPILADGRVVPLFTHANRIKKQIFSSKNCSQFSATALYCFLSFGQKQEIFKNKSCQPVLKVNHQEAQTLLGLNADEKETSIEKISFSQNILINRYHALKDKGLENSGLANDLAGILSSYEKLISIEKGEDWKILVSENNWVALNTFKDQTEEKILSSNHYLNVSEKRNLTLETIYEKTQPFSWAVLIALAGFLFSVLSVYQRKFYPYSLISLSLLFVIEIFGIVLRVTVSGRGPVTNMYETVMWSGFIAFFISSLLGLKWKNAKILAAGFAGNAICFFMMKFATGMLDSTIQPLVPVLRDNFWLSTHVTSITFSYGCFFLSWIVANALLINFIFKNKKSHFVHSLNEWNRFLRVAIQIGSVFLAAGVLLGGIWADYSWGRFWGWDPKETWSLISLIVYVMILHGRYVGWFKDIVFTMITAFGFMFILMAWFGVNYILATGLHSYGFSSGGALFLAIIFLAQLSVLGVACILNMKTISSAR
;
A
#
# COMPACT_ATOMS: atom_id res chain seq x y z
N MET A 1 -9.71 34.88 4.21
CA MET A 1 -8.67 33.83 4.36
C MET A 1 -7.47 34.25 5.24
N LYS A 2 -6.89 35.46 5.14
CA LYS A 2 -5.80 35.91 6.04
C LYS A 2 -6.20 36.13 7.52
N LYS A 3 -7.47 36.47 7.82
CA LYS A 3 -7.94 36.72 9.21
C LYS A 3 -8.23 35.47 10.04
N ILE A 4 -8.42 34.30 9.40
CA ILE A 4 -8.66 33.04 10.12
C ILE A 4 -7.34 32.42 10.61
N PHE A 5 -6.23 32.65 9.90
CA PHE A 5 -4.88 32.24 10.33
C PHE A 5 -4.36 33.06 11.52
N LEU A 6 -4.76 34.33 11.65
CA LEU A 6 -4.39 35.14 12.82
C LEU A 6 -5.18 34.73 14.08
N LEU A 7 -6.44 34.29 13.95
CA LEU A 7 -7.22 33.87 15.10
C LEU A 7 -6.76 32.52 15.68
N SER A 8 -6.25 31.60 14.85
CA SER A 8 -5.63 30.36 15.35
C SER A 8 -4.27 30.61 16.03
N ALA A 9 -3.54 31.65 15.62
CA ALA A 9 -2.29 32.04 16.28
C ALA A 9 -2.52 32.73 17.63
N LEU A 10 -3.62 33.49 17.77
CA LEU A 10 -3.96 34.21 19.01
C LEU A 10 -4.60 33.34 20.10
N LEU A 11 -5.20 32.19 19.77
CA LEU A 11 -5.71 31.23 20.76
C LEU A 11 -4.65 30.26 21.31
N CYS A 12 -3.45 30.20 20.69
CA CYS A 12 -2.29 29.52 21.27
C CYS A 12 -1.52 30.39 22.28
N ALA A 13 -1.79 31.70 22.34
CA ALA A 13 -1.01 32.63 23.15
C ALA A 13 -1.40 32.70 24.65
N ASN A 14 -2.46 31.99 25.07
CA ASN A 14 -2.95 32.02 26.46
C ASN A 14 -2.68 30.73 27.26
N ILE A 15 -1.80 29.85 26.77
CA ILE A 15 -1.16 28.85 27.62
C ILE A 15 0.23 29.41 27.90
N GLY A 16 0.54 29.71 29.16
CA GLY A 16 1.78 30.37 29.57
C GLY A 16 3.04 29.59 29.22
N PHE A 17 3.52 29.73 27.98
CA PHE A 17 4.81 29.27 27.49
C PHE A 17 5.72 30.48 27.28
N THR A 18 6.12 31.14 28.36
CA THR A 18 7.03 32.30 28.29
C THR A 18 8.46 32.03 28.75
N GLU A 19 8.83 30.79 29.14
CA GLU A 19 10.19 30.55 29.67
C GLU A 19 11.01 29.40 29.06
N ASP A 20 10.44 28.50 28.24
CA ASP A 20 11.22 27.39 27.70
C ASP A 20 11.65 27.62 26.24
N ARG A 21 12.88 28.12 26.04
CA ARG A 21 13.54 28.28 24.72
C ARG A 21 13.41 27.00 23.88
N PHE A 22 13.48 25.84 24.54
CA PHE A 22 13.34 24.54 23.90
C PHE A 22 11.95 24.28 23.30
N ALA A 23 10.88 24.71 23.97
CA ALA A 23 9.53 24.56 23.45
C ALA A 23 9.31 25.38 22.18
N GLN A 24 9.93 26.57 22.10
CA GLN A 24 9.91 27.40 20.89
C GLN A 24 10.68 26.76 19.74
N PHE A 25 11.80 26.08 20.01
CA PHE A 25 12.55 25.32 19.00
C PHE A 25 11.70 24.22 18.34
N CYS A 26 11.05 23.36 19.13
CA CYS A 26 10.23 22.27 18.59
C CYS A 26 8.96 22.76 17.85
N LEU A 27 8.49 23.98 18.15
CA LEU A 27 7.37 24.61 17.46
C LEU A 27 7.79 25.38 16.19
N ASN A 28 9.09 25.46 15.88
CA ASN A 28 9.58 26.18 14.72
C ASN A 28 9.19 25.47 13.40
N PRO A 29 8.47 26.13 12.48
CA PRO A 29 8.08 25.53 11.20
C PRO A 29 9.28 25.21 10.30
N GLY A 30 10.42 25.89 10.48
CA GLY A 30 11.67 25.60 9.76
C GLY A 30 12.25 24.21 10.05
N LEU A 31 11.81 23.58 11.14
CA LEU A 31 12.24 22.22 11.50
C LEU A 31 11.70 21.16 10.53
N GLU A 32 10.60 21.43 9.82
CA GLU A 32 9.97 20.47 8.91
C GLU A 32 10.87 20.03 7.75
N SER A 33 11.69 20.96 7.24
CA SER A 33 12.59 20.75 6.11
C SER A 33 13.98 20.30 6.53
N VAL A 34 14.24 20.13 7.83
CA VAL A 34 15.56 19.70 8.32
C VAL A 34 15.85 18.28 7.81
N PRO A 35 17.02 18.06 7.20
CA PRO A 35 17.44 16.75 6.73
C PRO A 35 17.92 15.91 7.88
N ILE A 36 17.42 14.69 7.95
CA ILE A 36 17.76 13.74 9.00
C ILE A 36 18.14 12.41 8.37
N LEU A 37 19.09 11.71 8.97
CA LEU A 37 19.36 10.31 8.63
C LEU A 37 18.54 9.44 9.57
N ALA A 38 17.56 8.74 9.02
CA ALA A 38 16.67 7.83 9.72
C ALA A 38 16.34 6.62 8.82
N ASP A 39 16.16 5.43 9.42
CA ASP A 39 15.89 4.19 8.69
C ASP A 39 16.88 3.91 7.52
N GLY A 40 18.15 4.34 7.65
CA GLY A 40 19.20 4.12 6.64
C GLY A 40 19.14 5.02 5.40
N ARG A 41 18.32 6.08 5.38
CA ARG A 41 18.30 7.10 4.32
C ARG A 41 18.11 8.52 4.84
N VAL A 42 18.46 9.50 4.01
CA VAL A 42 18.23 10.92 4.34
C VAL A 42 16.79 11.29 3.99
N VAL A 43 16.06 11.86 4.96
CA VAL A 43 14.64 12.27 4.84
C VAL A 43 14.39 13.63 5.45
N PRO A 44 13.32 14.33 5.04
CA PRO A 44 12.83 15.48 5.77
C PRO A 44 12.29 15.04 7.14
N LEU A 45 12.60 15.78 8.19
CA LEU A 45 12.07 15.52 9.53
C LEU A 45 10.55 15.42 9.52
N PHE A 46 9.86 16.25 8.74
CA PHE A 46 8.40 16.19 8.58
C PHE A 46 7.90 14.81 8.16
N THR A 47 8.55 14.19 7.18
CA THR A 47 8.14 12.88 6.65
C THR A 47 8.31 11.79 7.71
N HIS A 48 9.47 11.76 8.37
CA HIS A 48 9.73 10.79 9.44
C HIS A 48 8.79 10.99 10.62
N ALA A 49 8.64 12.23 11.09
CA ALA A 49 7.76 12.57 12.19
C ALA A 49 6.29 12.22 11.91
N ASN A 50 5.79 12.43 10.67
CA ASN A 50 4.44 12.02 10.29
C ASN A 50 4.25 10.50 10.32
N ARG A 51 5.28 9.72 9.94
CA ARG A 51 5.25 8.26 10.01
C ARG A 51 5.17 7.80 11.46
N ILE A 52 6.04 8.33 12.31
CA ILE A 52 6.06 8.06 13.75
C ILE A 52 4.73 8.45 14.41
N LYS A 53 4.18 9.61 14.06
CA LYS A 53 2.87 10.06 14.56
C LYS A 53 1.77 9.03 14.31
N LYS A 54 1.73 8.44 13.10
CA LYS A 54 0.74 7.41 12.73
C LYS A 54 0.94 6.08 13.47
N GLN A 55 2.18 5.75 13.84
CA GLN A 55 2.52 4.48 14.49
C GLN A 55 2.29 4.52 16.01
N ILE A 56 2.62 5.66 16.64
CA ILE A 56 2.82 5.76 18.09
C ILE A 56 1.73 6.58 18.78
N PHE A 57 1.07 7.51 18.09
CA PHE A 57 0.07 8.36 18.72
C PHE A 57 -1.34 7.97 18.29
N SER A 58 -2.24 7.81 19.26
CA SER A 58 -3.67 7.62 18.97
C SER A 58 -4.24 8.89 18.34
N SER A 59 -4.96 8.74 17.22
CA SER A 59 -5.39 9.86 16.37
C SER A 59 -6.33 10.86 17.06
N LYS A 60 -6.92 10.50 18.20
CA LYS A 60 -7.99 11.26 18.84
C LYS A 60 -7.53 12.38 19.77
N ASN A 61 -6.30 12.31 20.32
CA ASN A 61 -5.93 13.16 21.47
C ASN A 61 -4.77 14.14 21.22
N CYS A 62 -4.10 14.10 20.06
CA CYS A 62 -2.91 14.90 19.76
C CYS A 62 -3.07 15.80 18.52
N SER A 63 -4.26 16.35 18.28
CA SER A 63 -4.57 17.18 17.10
C SER A 63 -3.99 18.59 17.18
N GLN A 64 -3.68 19.08 18.38
CA GLN A 64 -3.20 20.45 18.63
C GLN A 64 -1.74 20.68 18.19
N PHE A 65 -0.93 19.62 18.12
CA PHE A 65 0.49 19.71 17.77
C PHE A 65 0.78 19.12 16.38
N SER A 66 1.69 19.78 15.65
CA SER A 66 2.24 19.24 14.40
C SER A 66 2.98 17.93 14.67
N ALA A 67 3.13 17.09 13.65
CA ALA A 67 3.86 15.83 13.80
C ALA A 67 5.33 16.06 14.17
N THR A 68 5.96 17.08 13.59
CA THR A 68 7.34 17.47 13.88
C THR A 68 7.52 17.93 15.31
N ALA A 69 6.59 18.74 15.84
CA ALA A 69 6.64 19.19 17.23
C ALA A 69 6.52 18.00 18.19
N LEU A 70 5.52 17.12 18.01
CA LEU A 70 5.34 15.93 18.85
C LEU A 70 6.57 15.03 18.86
N TYR A 71 7.15 14.79 17.67
CA TYR A 71 8.34 13.98 17.54
C TYR A 71 9.58 14.64 18.16
N CYS A 72 9.74 15.95 17.99
CA CYS A 72 10.80 16.73 18.63
C CYS A 72 10.69 16.65 20.16
N PHE A 73 9.51 16.90 20.74
CA PHE A 73 9.30 16.79 22.18
C PHE A 73 9.61 15.38 22.71
N LEU A 74 9.19 14.34 22.00
CA LEU A 74 9.49 12.96 22.36
C LEU A 74 11.00 12.68 22.33
N SER A 75 11.71 13.23 21.35
CA SER A 75 13.14 12.96 21.12
C SER A 75 14.08 13.50 22.20
N PHE A 76 13.63 14.48 22.98
CA PHE A 76 14.43 15.09 24.05
C PHE A 76 14.08 14.54 25.44
N GLY A 77 13.21 13.52 25.53
CA GLY A 77 12.85 12.91 26.81
C GLY A 77 12.11 13.86 27.76
N GLN A 78 11.63 15.01 27.29
CA GLN A 78 10.88 15.96 28.10
C GLN A 78 9.45 15.45 28.33
N LYS A 79 9.27 14.67 29.41
CA LYS A 79 7.97 14.18 29.85
C LYS A 79 7.09 15.22 30.57
N GLN A 80 7.57 16.46 30.82
CA GLN A 80 7.14 17.16 32.04
C GLN A 80 6.31 18.44 32.00
N GLU A 81 5.89 19.01 30.86
CA GLU A 81 4.83 20.04 30.88
C GLU A 81 3.74 19.90 29.81
N ILE A 82 4.07 19.50 28.58
CA ILE A 82 3.08 19.35 27.49
C ILE A 82 2.27 18.04 27.62
N PHE A 83 2.89 16.97 28.13
CA PHE A 83 2.27 15.63 28.30
C PHE A 83 1.66 15.40 29.69
N LYS A 84 1.69 16.39 30.60
CA LYS A 84 1.04 16.30 31.92
C LYS A 84 -0.49 16.19 31.81
N ASN A 85 -1.09 16.81 30.80
CA ASN A 85 -2.45 16.48 30.41
C ASN A 85 -2.41 15.08 29.78
N LYS A 86 -2.90 14.08 30.53
CA LYS A 86 -2.97 12.63 30.18
C LYS A 86 -3.59 12.29 28.81
N SER A 87 -3.96 13.28 27.99
CA SER A 87 -4.59 13.10 26.69
C SER A 87 -3.60 12.60 25.63
N CYS A 88 -2.37 13.14 25.54
CA CYS A 88 -1.48 12.90 24.39
C CYS A 88 -0.29 11.97 24.71
N GLN A 89 -0.54 10.75 25.23
CA GLN A 89 0.54 9.79 25.48
C GLN A 89 0.82 8.88 24.27
N PRO A 90 2.09 8.47 24.05
CA PRO A 90 2.42 7.44 23.08
C PRO A 90 1.80 6.10 23.52
N VAL A 91 1.07 5.47 22.60
CA VAL A 91 0.40 4.18 22.79
C VAL A 91 0.83 3.20 21.71
N LEU A 92 0.97 1.93 22.08
CA LEU A 92 1.28 0.86 21.15
C LEU A 92 0.07 -0.05 20.95
N LYS A 93 -0.20 -0.44 19.71
CA LYS A 93 -1.31 -1.32 19.36
C LYS A 93 -0.95 -2.78 19.66
N VAL A 94 -1.88 -3.49 20.26
CA VAL A 94 -1.79 -4.91 20.60
C VAL A 94 -2.95 -5.63 19.92
N ASN A 95 -2.66 -6.51 18.97
CA ASN A 95 -3.70 -7.12 18.13
C ASN A 95 -4.08 -8.53 18.57
N HIS A 96 -3.17 -9.24 19.25
CA HIS A 96 -3.36 -10.62 19.67
C HIS A 96 -3.89 -10.70 21.11
N GLN A 97 -4.96 -11.47 21.32
CA GLN A 97 -5.61 -11.61 22.63
C GLN A 97 -4.67 -12.14 23.71
N GLU A 98 -3.81 -13.10 23.39
CA GLU A 98 -2.79 -13.59 24.34
C GLU A 98 -1.69 -12.55 24.62
N ALA A 99 -1.37 -11.66 23.69
CA ALA A 99 -0.45 -10.56 23.97
C ALA A 99 -1.10 -9.52 24.92
N GLN A 100 -2.42 -9.31 24.78
CA GLN A 100 -3.19 -8.48 25.71
C GLN A 100 -3.17 -9.04 27.14
N THR A 101 -3.36 -10.36 27.30
CA THR A 101 -3.33 -10.99 28.63
C THR A 101 -1.95 -10.93 29.28
N LEU A 102 -0.86 -11.12 28.51
CA LEU A 102 0.52 -10.96 29.01
C LEU A 102 0.82 -9.52 29.47
N LEU A 103 0.12 -8.54 28.93
CA LEU A 103 0.20 -7.13 29.29
C LEU A 103 -0.82 -6.69 30.35
N GLY A 104 -1.66 -7.61 30.83
CA GLY A 104 -2.73 -7.32 31.79
C GLY A 104 -3.81 -6.39 31.25
N LEU A 105 -4.08 -6.45 29.94
CA LEU A 105 -5.13 -5.69 29.27
C LEU A 105 -6.45 -6.48 29.23
N ASN A 106 -7.57 -5.77 29.29
CA ASN A 106 -8.88 -6.36 29.03
C ASN A 106 -9.01 -6.73 27.54
N ALA A 107 -9.89 -7.69 27.20
CA ALA A 107 -10.07 -8.15 25.81
C ALA A 107 -10.47 -7.04 24.82
N ASP A 108 -11.07 -5.96 25.33
CA ASP A 108 -11.48 -4.79 24.54
C ASP A 108 -10.37 -3.72 24.41
N GLU A 109 -9.30 -3.81 25.21
CA GLU A 109 -8.17 -2.88 25.18
C GLU A 109 -7.13 -3.30 24.13
N LYS A 110 -7.13 -2.60 22.99
CA LYS A 110 -6.18 -2.83 21.88
C LYS A 110 -4.96 -1.91 21.88
N GLU A 111 -4.84 -1.06 22.89
CA GLU A 111 -3.76 -0.08 23.03
C GLU A 111 -3.14 -0.19 24.43
N THR A 112 -1.82 -0.07 24.52
CA THR A 112 -1.08 -0.14 25.78
C THR A 112 -0.08 1.01 25.91
N SER A 113 0.24 1.39 27.15
CA SER A 113 1.24 2.41 27.45
C SER A 113 2.65 1.82 27.51
N ILE A 114 3.65 2.69 27.32
CA ILE A 114 5.08 2.34 27.40
C ILE A 114 5.42 1.72 28.77
N GLU A 115 4.84 2.24 29.86
CA GLU A 115 5.10 1.77 31.22
C GLU A 115 4.71 0.31 31.41
N LYS A 116 3.54 -0.10 30.87
CA LYS A 116 3.08 -1.50 30.94
C LYS A 116 4.01 -2.43 30.16
N ILE A 117 4.48 -2.03 28.97
CA ILE A 117 5.41 -2.83 28.18
C ILE A 117 6.76 -2.94 28.88
N SER A 118 7.28 -1.84 29.43
CA SER A 118 8.54 -1.85 30.18
C SER A 118 8.49 -2.81 31.37
N PHE A 119 7.35 -2.90 32.06
CA PHE A 119 7.17 -3.82 33.18
C PHE A 119 7.13 -5.29 32.72
N SER A 120 6.46 -5.58 31.61
CA SER A 120 6.30 -6.94 31.09
C SER A 120 7.35 -7.36 30.04
N GLN A 121 8.38 -6.55 29.78
CA GLN A 121 9.31 -6.75 28.66
C GLN A 121 9.95 -8.15 28.66
N ASN A 122 10.48 -8.58 29.81
CA ASN A 122 11.12 -9.90 29.93
C ASN A 122 10.14 -11.05 29.68
N ILE A 123 8.87 -10.89 30.07
CA ILE A 123 7.83 -11.89 29.85
C ILE A 123 7.54 -12.02 28.35
N LEU A 124 7.42 -10.90 27.65
CA LEU A 124 7.18 -10.87 26.20
C LEU A 124 8.35 -11.50 25.42
N ILE A 125 9.60 -11.15 25.78
CA ILE A 125 10.82 -11.71 25.16
C ILE A 125 10.88 -13.22 25.38
N ASN A 126 10.71 -13.68 26.62
CA ASN A 126 10.73 -15.11 26.94
C ASN A 126 9.64 -15.88 26.19
N ARG A 127 8.43 -15.31 26.08
CA ARG A 127 7.34 -15.92 25.32
C ARG A 127 7.65 -16.00 23.83
N TYR A 128 8.20 -14.94 23.25
CA TYR A 128 8.61 -14.91 21.86
C TYR A 128 9.67 -15.96 21.55
N HIS A 129 10.72 -16.08 22.37
CA HIS A 129 11.74 -17.12 22.21
C HIS A 129 11.16 -18.53 22.35
N ALA A 130 10.26 -18.76 23.31
CA ALA A 130 9.60 -20.06 23.47
C ALA A 130 8.74 -20.48 22.26
N LEU A 131 8.20 -19.53 21.49
CA LEU A 131 7.49 -19.81 20.23
C LEU A 131 8.47 -20.17 19.11
N LYS A 132 9.60 -19.47 19.06
CA LYS A 132 10.67 -19.74 18.09
C LYS A 132 11.26 -21.14 18.29
N ASP A 133 11.53 -21.54 19.52
CA ASP A 133 12.06 -22.87 19.86
C ASP A 133 11.10 -24.01 19.46
N LYS A 134 9.79 -23.71 19.37
CA LYS A 134 8.75 -24.64 18.92
C LYS A 134 8.52 -24.62 17.41
N GLY A 135 9.29 -23.84 16.64
CA GLY A 135 9.08 -23.66 15.20
C GLY A 135 7.81 -22.86 14.84
N LEU A 136 7.25 -22.10 15.79
CA LEU A 136 6.03 -21.29 15.61
C LEU A 136 6.33 -19.80 15.42
N GLU A 137 7.49 -19.48 14.87
CA GLU A 137 7.99 -18.11 14.65
C GLU A 137 7.10 -17.28 13.71
N ASN A 138 6.37 -17.92 12.80
CA ASN A 138 5.41 -17.26 11.89
C ASN A 138 3.97 -17.23 12.44
N SER A 139 3.74 -17.64 13.69
CA SER A 139 2.41 -17.60 14.31
C SER A 139 1.90 -16.17 14.49
N GLY A 140 0.58 -16.00 14.54
CA GLY A 140 -0.03 -14.69 14.76
C GLY A 140 0.45 -14.01 16.05
N LEU A 141 0.63 -14.80 17.12
CA LEU A 141 1.18 -14.33 18.39
C LEU A 141 2.65 -13.92 18.29
N ALA A 142 3.50 -14.73 17.65
CA ALA A 142 4.92 -14.41 17.51
C ALA A 142 5.12 -13.11 16.71
N ASN A 143 4.33 -12.90 15.66
CA ASN A 143 4.34 -11.67 14.87
C ASN A 143 3.88 -10.45 15.68
N ASP A 144 2.83 -10.57 16.49
CA ASP A 144 2.35 -9.46 17.32
C ASP A 144 3.35 -9.12 18.43
N LEU A 145 3.95 -10.12 19.10
CA LEU A 145 4.99 -9.93 20.11
C LEU A 145 6.25 -9.26 19.53
N ALA A 146 6.73 -9.72 18.37
CA ALA A 146 7.85 -9.10 17.68
C ALA A 146 7.54 -7.64 17.26
N GLY A 147 6.31 -7.39 16.80
CA GLY A 147 5.84 -6.04 16.46
C GLY A 147 5.82 -5.10 17.66
N ILE A 148 5.34 -5.58 18.82
CA ILE A 148 5.33 -4.81 20.08
C ILE A 148 6.75 -4.51 20.54
N LEU A 149 7.62 -5.52 20.59
CA LEU A 149 9.00 -5.36 21.04
C LEU A 149 9.80 -4.41 20.15
N SER A 150 9.71 -4.56 18.82
CA SER A 150 10.38 -3.66 17.87
C SER A 150 9.86 -2.22 17.94
N SER A 151 8.55 -2.02 18.11
CA SER A 151 7.96 -0.69 18.29
C SER A 151 8.38 -0.05 19.61
N TYR A 152 8.52 -0.84 20.67
CA TYR A 152 9.00 -0.40 21.97
C TYR A 152 10.50 -0.01 21.93
N GLU A 153 11.35 -0.82 21.31
CA GLU A 153 12.77 -0.50 21.11
C GLU A 153 12.94 0.80 20.31
N LYS A 154 12.15 0.98 19.24
CA LYS A 154 12.13 2.21 18.45
C LYS A 154 11.66 3.41 19.27
N LEU A 155 10.68 3.24 20.15
CA LEU A 155 10.25 4.32 21.04
C LEU A 155 11.34 4.73 22.02
N ILE A 156 12.06 3.77 22.60
CA ILE A 156 13.17 4.06 23.51
C ILE A 156 14.31 4.77 22.77
N SER A 157 14.65 4.35 21.54
CA SER A 157 15.69 5.03 20.76
C SER A 157 15.30 6.48 20.44
N ILE A 158 14.01 6.74 20.20
CA ILE A 158 13.50 8.10 20.04
C ILE A 158 13.63 8.86 21.36
N GLU A 159 13.12 8.35 22.48
CA GLU A 159 13.20 9.03 23.80
C GLU A 159 14.65 9.36 24.22
N LYS A 160 15.60 8.52 23.81
CA LYS A 160 17.04 8.74 24.05
C LYS A 160 17.67 9.76 23.10
N GLY A 161 17.00 10.16 22.03
CA GLY A 161 17.53 11.04 20.98
C GLY A 161 18.55 10.34 20.05
N GLU A 162 18.44 9.02 19.89
CA GLU A 162 19.33 8.19 19.07
C GLU A 162 18.73 7.86 17.69
N ASP A 163 17.40 7.96 17.53
CA ASP A 163 16.66 7.53 16.33
C ASP A 163 17.01 8.33 15.07
N TRP A 164 17.17 9.65 15.19
CA TRP A 164 17.48 10.52 14.06
C TRP A 164 18.78 11.26 14.26
N LYS A 165 19.58 11.27 13.20
CA LYS A 165 20.89 11.92 13.17
C LYS A 165 20.83 13.16 12.29
N ILE A 166 21.60 14.17 12.66
CA ILE A 166 21.68 15.46 11.97
C ILE A 166 23.05 15.60 11.34
N LEU A 167 23.10 16.24 10.18
CA LEU A 167 24.34 16.49 9.45
C LEU A 167 25.06 17.72 10.03
N VAL A 168 26.27 17.51 10.54
CA VAL A 168 27.07 18.54 11.25
C VAL A 168 28.25 19.02 10.41
N SER A 169 28.80 18.12 9.60
CA SER A 169 29.84 18.38 8.61
C SER A 169 29.66 17.40 7.44
N GLU A 170 30.38 17.57 6.34
CA GLU A 170 30.34 16.65 5.20
C GLU A 170 30.45 15.18 5.66
N ASN A 171 29.43 14.37 5.32
CA ASN A 171 29.29 12.96 5.69
C ASN A 171 29.30 12.61 7.20
N ASN A 172 29.22 13.58 8.10
CA ASN A 172 29.20 13.33 9.55
C ASN A 172 27.79 13.48 10.13
N TRP A 173 27.14 12.34 10.37
CA TRP A 173 25.80 12.24 10.94
C TRP A 173 25.88 11.93 12.43
N VAL A 174 25.48 12.88 13.26
CA VAL A 174 25.56 12.76 14.72
C VAL A 174 24.16 12.70 15.32
N ALA A 175 23.98 11.85 16.34
CA ALA A 175 22.70 11.67 17.02
C ALA A 175 22.31 12.94 17.80
N LEU A 176 21.01 13.18 17.92
CA LEU A 176 20.46 14.36 18.59
C LEU A 176 20.90 14.48 20.05
N ASN A 177 21.04 13.34 20.74
CA ASN A 177 21.45 13.28 22.13
C ASN A 177 22.82 13.93 22.42
N THR A 178 23.65 14.09 21.40
CA THR A 178 24.98 14.70 21.49
C THR A 178 24.91 16.23 21.53
N PHE A 179 23.75 16.82 21.19
CA PHE A 179 23.54 18.27 21.05
C PHE A 179 22.71 18.89 22.18
N LYS A 180 22.46 18.19 23.29
CA LYS A 180 21.52 18.63 24.35
C LYS A 180 21.76 20.06 24.88
N ASP A 181 22.97 20.60 24.76
CA ASP A 181 23.34 21.95 25.24
C ASP A 181 23.61 23.00 24.13
N GLN A 182 23.63 22.63 22.84
CA GLN A 182 23.90 23.54 21.70
C GLN A 182 23.00 23.21 20.50
N THR A 183 21.71 23.55 20.60
CA THR A 183 20.66 22.94 19.76
C THR A 183 20.27 23.75 18.52
N GLU A 184 19.99 25.05 18.60
CA GLU A 184 19.17 25.67 17.54
C GLU A 184 19.91 25.99 16.24
N GLU A 185 21.04 26.71 16.31
CA GLU A 185 21.72 27.24 15.13
C GLU A 185 22.41 26.13 14.31
N LYS A 186 23.04 25.17 14.99
CA LYS A 186 23.66 24.00 14.33
C LYS A 186 22.63 23.10 13.64
N ILE A 187 21.47 22.87 14.25
CA ILE A 187 20.42 22.03 13.65
C ILE A 187 19.81 22.71 12.42
N LEU A 188 19.51 24.00 12.51
CA LEU A 188 18.93 24.76 11.39
C LEU A 188 19.95 24.96 10.24
N SER A 189 21.24 25.06 10.55
CA SER A 189 22.32 25.19 9.56
C SER A 189 22.71 23.87 8.87
N SER A 190 22.20 22.72 9.30
CA SER A 190 22.51 21.39 8.72
C SER A 190 22.27 21.30 7.20
N ASN A 191 21.32 22.10 6.69
CA ASN A 191 21.04 22.24 5.27
C ASN A 191 22.24 22.77 4.46
N HIS A 192 23.19 23.49 5.04
CA HIS A 192 24.33 24.04 4.30
C HIS A 192 25.23 22.96 3.71
N TYR A 193 25.35 21.81 4.39
CA TYR A 193 26.25 20.72 4.01
C TYR A 193 25.69 19.76 2.96
N LEU A 194 24.43 19.95 2.53
CA LEU A 194 23.82 19.10 1.51
C LEU A 194 24.04 19.63 0.09
N ASN A 195 24.20 18.70 -0.84
CA ASN A 195 24.27 18.98 -2.27
C ASN A 195 22.92 19.47 -2.82
N VAL A 196 22.97 20.20 -3.94
CA VAL A 196 21.77 20.76 -4.60
C VAL A 196 20.74 19.67 -4.95
N SER A 197 21.21 18.50 -5.39
CA SER A 197 20.33 17.37 -5.73
C SER A 197 19.61 16.80 -4.50
N GLU A 198 20.29 16.71 -3.36
CA GLU A 198 19.72 16.19 -2.10
C GLU A 198 18.66 17.15 -1.56
N LYS A 199 18.95 18.46 -1.57
CA LYS A 199 17.99 19.52 -1.22
C LYS A 199 16.72 19.46 -2.06
N ARG A 200 16.86 19.24 -3.37
CA ARG A 200 15.73 19.08 -4.29
C ARG A 200 14.90 17.85 -3.90
N ASN A 201 15.53 16.69 -3.69
CA ASN A 201 14.82 15.46 -3.34
C ASN A 201 14.04 15.59 -2.02
N LEU A 202 14.62 16.23 -1.01
CA LEU A 202 13.95 16.51 0.27
C LEU A 202 12.72 17.40 0.11
N THR A 203 12.82 18.42 -0.74
CA THR A 203 11.70 19.31 -1.05
C THR A 203 10.58 18.55 -1.77
N LEU A 204 10.92 17.71 -2.74
CA LEU A 204 9.97 16.87 -3.47
C LEU A 204 9.28 15.85 -2.57
N GLU A 205 10.00 15.24 -1.63
CA GLU A 205 9.43 14.32 -0.64
C GLU A 205 8.46 15.02 0.30
N THR A 206 8.80 16.24 0.73
CA THR A 206 7.90 17.07 1.55
C THR A 206 6.62 17.44 0.78
N ILE A 207 6.73 17.79 -0.50
CA ILE A 207 5.58 18.06 -1.37
C ILE A 207 4.72 16.79 -1.52
N TYR A 208 5.34 15.65 -1.78
CA TYR A 208 4.64 14.36 -1.92
C TYR A 208 3.83 14.01 -0.65
N GLU A 209 4.45 14.11 0.53
CA GLU A 209 3.80 13.80 1.80
C GLU A 209 2.70 14.80 2.18
N LYS A 210 2.88 16.10 1.87
CA LYS A 210 1.86 17.13 2.14
C LYS A 210 0.67 17.04 1.18
N THR A 211 0.92 16.77 -0.10
CA THR A 211 -0.14 16.74 -1.13
C THR A 211 -0.96 15.47 -1.12
N GLN A 212 -0.37 14.33 -0.69
CA GLN A 212 -1.02 13.01 -0.67
C GLN A 212 -1.82 12.72 -1.95
N PRO A 213 -1.17 12.66 -3.13
CA PRO A 213 -1.84 12.63 -4.43
C PRO A 213 -2.86 11.48 -4.54
N PHE A 214 -2.53 10.31 -4.01
CA PHE A 214 -3.42 9.13 -4.06
C PHE A 214 -4.68 9.28 -3.19
N SER A 215 -4.66 10.09 -2.13
CA SER A 215 -5.86 10.40 -1.35
C SER A 215 -6.88 11.18 -2.18
N TRP A 216 -6.41 12.13 -2.99
CA TRP A 216 -7.26 12.88 -3.94
C TRP A 216 -7.69 12.03 -5.13
N ALA A 217 -6.80 11.16 -5.62
CA ALA A 217 -7.09 10.23 -6.71
C ALA A 217 -8.30 9.35 -6.40
N VAL A 218 -8.47 8.89 -5.14
CA VAL A 218 -9.67 8.11 -4.73
C VAL A 218 -10.96 8.88 -4.98
N LEU A 219 -11.01 10.15 -4.57
CA LEU A 219 -12.21 10.98 -4.71
C LEU A 219 -12.54 11.22 -6.18
N ILE A 220 -11.52 11.49 -6.99
CA ILE A 220 -11.66 11.69 -8.44
C ILE A 220 -12.11 10.37 -9.12
N ALA A 221 -11.56 9.23 -8.70
CA ALA A 221 -11.95 7.91 -9.22
C ALA A 221 -13.42 7.57 -8.88
N LEU A 222 -13.87 7.85 -7.66
CA LEU A 222 -15.27 7.66 -7.25
C LEU A 222 -16.22 8.59 -8.02
N ALA A 223 -15.84 9.85 -8.21
CA ALA A 223 -16.62 10.79 -9.01
C ALA A 223 -16.68 10.34 -10.49
N GLY A 224 -15.55 9.92 -11.05
CA GLY A 224 -15.46 9.38 -12.40
C GLY A 224 -16.28 8.11 -12.59
N PHE A 225 -16.29 7.20 -11.60
CA PHE A 225 -17.17 6.04 -11.57
C PHE A 225 -18.64 6.45 -11.63
N LEU A 226 -19.06 7.37 -10.74
CA LEU A 226 -20.43 7.87 -10.67
C LEU A 226 -20.87 8.48 -12.01
N PHE A 227 -20.09 9.40 -12.57
CA PHE A 227 -20.41 10.03 -13.86
C PHE A 227 -20.43 9.03 -15.01
N SER A 228 -19.54 8.03 -15.01
CA SER A 228 -19.54 6.97 -16.01
C SER A 228 -20.82 6.12 -15.93
N VAL A 229 -21.26 5.74 -14.73
CA VAL A 229 -22.52 5.01 -14.52
C VAL A 229 -23.73 5.86 -14.92
N LEU A 230 -23.79 7.13 -14.49
CA LEU A 230 -24.87 8.03 -14.86
C LEU A 230 -24.94 8.26 -16.37
N SER A 231 -23.79 8.29 -17.05
CA SER A 231 -23.72 8.46 -18.50
C SER A 231 -24.29 7.28 -19.30
N VAL A 232 -24.40 6.08 -18.68
CA VAL A 232 -25.10 4.94 -19.26
C VAL A 232 -26.60 5.22 -19.39
N TYR A 233 -27.18 5.95 -18.42
CA TYR A 233 -28.60 6.30 -18.41
C TYR A 233 -28.88 7.65 -19.10
N GLN A 234 -28.00 8.63 -18.90
CA GLN A 234 -28.16 9.99 -19.41
C GLN A 234 -26.84 10.48 -20.01
N ARG A 235 -26.76 10.50 -21.35
CA ARG A 235 -25.52 10.83 -22.10
C ARG A 235 -24.88 12.18 -21.75
N LYS A 236 -25.64 13.14 -21.20
CA LYS A 236 -25.12 14.43 -20.73
C LYS A 236 -24.02 14.31 -19.67
N PHE A 237 -23.93 13.18 -18.96
CA PHE A 237 -22.88 12.95 -17.96
C PHE A 237 -21.56 12.44 -18.53
N TYR A 238 -21.51 12.03 -19.81
CA TYR A 238 -20.31 11.48 -20.43
C TYR A 238 -19.12 12.46 -20.45
N PRO A 239 -19.28 13.77 -20.74
CA PRO A 239 -18.18 14.73 -20.67
C PRO A 239 -17.56 14.84 -19.27
N TYR A 240 -18.38 14.77 -18.21
CA TYR A 240 -17.88 14.80 -16.82
C TYR A 240 -17.06 13.55 -16.48
N SER A 241 -17.44 12.38 -17.01
CA SER A 241 -16.61 11.16 -16.92
C SER A 241 -15.25 11.36 -17.60
N LEU A 242 -15.19 12.02 -18.76
CA LEU A 242 -13.94 12.32 -19.47
C LEU A 242 -13.06 13.35 -18.74
N ILE A 243 -13.68 14.35 -18.10
CA ILE A 243 -12.96 15.32 -17.26
C ILE A 243 -12.36 14.61 -16.04
N SER A 244 -13.14 13.81 -15.33
CA SER A 244 -12.64 12.98 -14.23
C SER A 244 -11.52 12.04 -14.68
N LEU A 245 -11.62 11.46 -15.87
CA LEU A 245 -10.60 10.59 -16.44
C LEU A 245 -9.28 11.33 -16.63
N SER A 246 -9.35 12.53 -17.22
CA SER A 246 -8.17 13.36 -17.48
C SER A 246 -7.51 13.82 -16.18
N LEU A 247 -8.31 14.28 -15.20
CA LEU A 247 -7.82 14.68 -13.88
C LEU A 247 -7.18 13.51 -13.14
N LEU A 248 -7.76 12.31 -13.25
CA LEU A 248 -7.24 11.12 -12.60
C LEU A 248 -5.87 10.70 -13.17
N PHE A 249 -5.72 10.73 -14.51
CA PHE A 249 -4.41 10.52 -15.13
C PHE A 249 -3.36 11.52 -14.64
N VAL A 250 -3.72 12.81 -14.59
CA VAL A 250 -2.78 13.85 -14.15
C VAL A 250 -2.33 13.64 -12.71
N ILE A 251 -3.26 13.39 -11.78
CA ILE A 251 -2.89 13.23 -10.36
C ILE A 251 -2.10 11.95 -10.09
N GLU A 252 -2.41 10.84 -10.79
CA GLU A 252 -1.69 9.59 -10.63
C GLU A 252 -0.30 9.63 -11.24
N ILE A 253 -0.17 10.15 -12.46
CA ILE A 253 1.15 10.34 -13.08
C ILE A 253 1.99 11.28 -12.21
N PHE A 254 1.42 12.37 -11.72
CA PHE A 254 2.10 13.28 -10.80
C PHE A 254 2.57 12.56 -9.53
N GLY A 255 1.71 11.77 -8.88
CA GLY A 255 2.06 11.02 -7.68
C GLY A 255 3.13 9.95 -7.91
N ILE A 256 3.03 9.21 -9.02
CA ILE A 256 4.00 8.18 -9.41
C ILE A 256 5.35 8.83 -9.73
N VAL A 257 5.38 9.91 -10.53
CA VAL A 257 6.62 10.62 -10.88
C VAL A 257 7.31 11.18 -9.66
N LEU A 258 6.57 11.84 -8.75
CA LEU A 258 7.14 12.31 -7.48
C LEU A 258 7.76 11.15 -6.70
N ARG A 259 7.03 10.03 -6.55
CA ARG A 259 7.54 8.86 -5.83
C ARG A 259 8.78 8.25 -6.48
N VAL A 260 8.84 8.17 -7.81
CA VAL A 260 10.02 7.67 -8.55
C VAL A 260 11.21 8.60 -8.37
N THR A 261 11.01 9.92 -8.47
CA THR A 261 12.10 10.90 -8.28
C THR A 261 12.65 10.91 -6.86
N VAL A 262 11.78 10.75 -5.85
CA VAL A 262 12.18 10.67 -4.43
C VAL A 262 12.89 9.35 -4.12
N SER A 263 12.37 8.23 -4.61
CA SER A 263 12.95 6.91 -4.34
C SER A 263 14.17 6.57 -5.19
N GLY A 264 14.36 7.25 -6.34
CA GLY A 264 15.44 6.97 -7.29
C GLY A 264 15.27 5.66 -8.07
N ARG A 265 14.08 5.07 -8.05
CA ARG A 265 13.79 3.74 -8.60
C ARG A 265 12.35 3.61 -9.10
N GLY A 266 12.07 2.56 -9.88
CA GLY A 266 10.73 2.28 -10.39
C GLY A 266 9.69 2.06 -9.28
N PRO A 267 8.40 2.35 -9.53
CA PRO A 267 7.35 2.37 -8.52
C PRO A 267 6.75 0.97 -8.30
N VAL A 268 7.58 -0.06 -8.10
CA VAL A 268 7.13 -1.47 -8.05
C VAL A 268 7.90 -2.36 -7.07
N THR A 269 8.65 -1.79 -6.13
CA THR A 269 9.56 -2.58 -5.29
C THR A 269 8.92 -3.18 -4.04
N ASN A 270 7.76 -2.65 -3.63
CA ASN A 270 7.01 -3.16 -2.50
C ASN A 270 5.54 -3.41 -2.89
N MET A 271 4.77 -4.04 -1.99
CA MET A 271 3.38 -4.39 -2.28
C MET A 271 2.49 -3.17 -2.47
N TYR A 272 2.72 -2.09 -1.72
CA TYR A 272 1.98 -0.83 -1.89
C TYR A 272 2.14 -0.26 -3.31
N GLU A 273 3.39 -0.22 -3.79
CA GLU A 273 3.80 0.26 -5.10
C GLU A 273 3.22 -0.60 -6.24
N THR A 274 3.28 -1.92 -6.10
CA THR A 274 2.72 -2.84 -7.10
C THR A 274 1.20 -2.82 -7.17
N VAL A 275 0.49 -2.61 -6.05
CA VAL A 275 -0.97 -2.37 -6.02
C VAL A 275 -1.32 -1.06 -6.72
N MET A 276 -0.61 0.01 -6.40
CA MET A 276 -0.78 1.32 -7.01
C MET A 276 -0.59 1.24 -8.53
N TRP A 277 0.50 0.63 -8.99
CA TRP A 277 0.79 0.45 -10.41
C TRP A 277 -0.26 -0.43 -11.11
N SER A 278 -0.66 -1.56 -10.51
CA SER A 278 -1.67 -2.45 -11.10
C SER A 278 -3.04 -1.77 -11.23
N GLY A 279 -3.42 -0.93 -10.26
CA GLY A 279 -4.64 -0.10 -10.31
C GLY A 279 -4.60 0.91 -11.45
N PHE A 280 -3.48 1.63 -11.59
CA PHE A 280 -3.24 2.54 -12.72
C PHE A 280 -3.32 1.82 -14.07
N ILE A 281 -2.73 0.63 -14.21
CA ILE A 281 -2.81 -0.15 -15.46
C ILE A 281 -4.22 -0.64 -15.75
N ALA A 282 -4.96 -1.11 -14.75
CA ALA A 282 -6.37 -1.47 -14.92
C ALA A 282 -7.21 -0.28 -15.41
N PHE A 283 -6.99 0.90 -14.82
CA PHE A 283 -7.62 2.15 -15.25
C PHE A 283 -7.20 2.56 -16.67
N PHE A 284 -5.91 2.45 -16.99
CA PHE A 284 -5.35 2.79 -18.29
C PHE A 284 -5.92 1.94 -19.43
N ILE A 285 -5.91 0.61 -19.26
CA ILE A 285 -6.46 -0.32 -20.26
C ILE A 285 -7.97 -0.13 -20.43
N SER A 286 -8.70 0.03 -19.33
CA SER A 286 -10.12 0.36 -19.38
C SER A 286 -10.38 1.68 -20.11
N SER A 287 -9.57 2.71 -19.85
CA SER A 287 -9.69 4.02 -20.50
C SER A 287 -9.46 3.92 -22.00
N LEU A 288 -8.38 3.26 -22.43
CA LEU A 288 -8.08 3.05 -23.85
C LEU A 288 -9.23 2.34 -24.57
N LEU A 289 -9.73 1.22 -24.02
CA LEU A 289 -10.79 0.44 -24.64
C LEU A 289 -12.16 1.15 -24.56
N GLY A 290 -12.45 1.81 -23.45
CA GLY A 290 -13.69 2.56 -23.22
C GLY A 290 -13.83 3.78 -24.12
N LEU A 291 -12.72 4.49 -24.40
CA LEU A 291 -12.67 5.57 -25.39
C LEU A 291 -12.77 5.03 -26.82
N LYS A 292 -11.99 4.01 -27.17
CA LYS A 292 -11.98 3.42 -28.52
C LYS A 292 -13.34 2.86 -28.91
N TRP A 293 -14.04 2.20 -27.98
CA TRP A 293 -15.36 1.61 -28.22
C TRP A 293 -16.52 2.52 -27.79
N LYS A 294 -16.23 3.75 -27.35
CA LYS A 294 -17.22 4.74 -26.89
C LYS A 294 -18.23 4.16 -25.88
N ASN A 295 -17.73 3.35 -24.94
CA ASN A 295 -18.55 2.60 -23.99
C ASN A 295 -18.26 3.05 -22.55
N ALA A 296 -19.20 3.81 -21.99
CA ALA A 296 -19.11 4.32 -20.62
C ALA A 296 -19.08 3.24 -19.54
N LYS A 297 -19.65 2.04 -19.79
CA LYS A 297 -19.61 0.94 -18.82
C LYS A 297 -18.18 0.42 -18.65
N ILE A 298 -17.40 0.40 -19.73
CA ILE A 298 -15.99 0.00 -19.69
C ILE A 298 -15.20 1.00 -18.85
N LEU A 299 -15.40 2.31 -19.08
CA LEU A 299 -14.78 3.36 -18.26
C LEU A 299 -15.15 3.22 -16.77
N ALA A 300 -16.42 2.94 -16.48
CA ALA A 300 -16.87 2.69 -15.11
C ALA A 300 -16.12 1.52 -14.47
N ALA A 301 -15.87 0.42 -15.19
CA ALA A 301 -15.10 -0.71 -14.67
C ALA A 301 -13.66 -0.33 -14.31
N GLY A 302 -13.00 0.54 -15.10
CA GLY A 302 -11.66 1.04 -14.81
C GLY A 302 -11.61 1.92 -13.58
N PHE A 303 -12.53 2.90 -13.48
CA PHE A 303 -12.65 3.74 -12.29
C PHE A 303 -12.92 2.92 -11.02
N ALA A 304 -13.83 1.93 -11.11
CA ALA A 304 -14.14 1.05 -10.00
C ALA A 304 -12.92 0.22 -9.56
N GLY A 305 -12.20 -0.39 -10.51
CA GLY A 305 -11.00 -1.16 -10.20
C GLY A 305 -9.91 -0.33 -9.54
N ASN A 306 -9.68 0.87 -10.05
CA ASN A 306 -8.69 1.76 -9.47
C ASN A 306 -9.08 2.26 -8.06
N ALA A 307 -10.36 2.59 -7.86
CA ALA A 307 -10.88 2.94 -6.54
C ALA A 307 -10.71 1.79 -5.54
N ILE A 308 -10.92 0.53 -5.95
CA ILE A 308 -10.65 -0.65 -5.11
C ILE A 308 -9.17 -0.72 -4.72
N CYS A 309 -8.24 -0.52 -5.67
CA CYS A 309 -6.81 -0.48 -5.38
C CYS A 309 -6.45 0.62 -4.38
N PHE A 310 -7.00 1.83 -4.55
CA PHE A 310 -6.77 2.91 -3.58
C PHE A 310 -7.35 2.63 -2.20
N PHE A 311 -8.54 2.02 -2.13
CA PHE A 311 -9.10 1.60 -0.86
C PHE A 311 -8.22 0.57 -0.18
N MET A 312 -7.67 -0.38 -0.93
CA MET A 312 -6.71 -1.33 -0.39
C MET A 312 -5.45 -0.62 0.13
N MET A 313 -4.88 0.32 -0.63
CA MET A 313 -3.72 1.13 -0.20
C MET A 313 -3.99 1.93 1.08
N LYS A 314 -5.23 2.38 1.30
CA LYS A 314 -5.61 3.21 2.46
C LYS A 314 -6.01 2.40 3.69
N PHE A 315 -6.67 1.25 3.50
CA PHE A 315 -7.31 0.50 4.58
C PHE A 315 -6.66 -0.84 4.89
N ALA A 316 -5.83 -1.40 4.01
CA ALA A 316 -5.06 -2.61 4.29
C ALA A 316 -3.84 -2.29 5.17
N THR A 317 -4.08 -1.58 6.28
CA THR A 317 -3.06 -1.20 7.26
C THR A 317 -2.44 -2.44 7.85
N GLY A 318 -1.11 -2.57 7.73
CA GLY A 318 -0.39 -3.77 8.13
C GLY A 318 -0.07 -4.70 6.96
N MET A 319 -0.79 -4.67 5.84
CA MET A 319 -0.43 -5.44 4.63
C MET A 319 0.41 -4.63 3.64
N LEU A 320 0.11 -3.34 3.51
CA LEU A 320 0.78 -2.46 2.56
C LEU A 320 1.52 -1.36 3.33
N ASP A 321 2.85 -1.31 3.20
CA ASP A 321 3.65 -0.20 3.72
C ASP A 321 3.87 0.86 2.63
N SER A 322 3.31 2.04 2.86
CA SER A 322 3.47 3.20 1.98
C SER A 322 4.88 3.82 2.02
N THR A 323 5.68 3.47 3.03
CA THR A 323 7.02 4.01 3.25
C THR A 323 7.96 3.72 2.08
N ILE A 324 8.77 4.72 1.73
CA ILE A 324 9.95 4.55 0.87
C ILE A 324 11.12 4.09 1.76
N GLN A 325 11.45 2.81 1.69
CA GLN A 325 12.59 2.18 2.39
C GLN A 325 13.77 2.00 1.43
N PRO A 326 15.03 2.04 1.93
CA PRO A 326 16.18 1.61 1.16
C PRO A 326 16.04 0.14 0.74
N LEU A 327 16.50 -0.16 -0.48
CA LEU A 327 16.43 -1.51 -1.01
C LEU A 327 17.45 -2.42 -0.34
N VAL A 328 17.04 -3.67 -0.08
CA VAL A 328 17.99 -4.73 0.28
C VAL A 328 19.04 -4.88 -0.85
N PRO A 329 20.30 -5.24 -0.53
CA PRO A 329 21.40 -5.20 -1.50
C PRO A 329 21.11 -5.88 -2.85
N VAL A 330 20.42 -7.03 -2.83
CA VAL A 330 20.08 -7.80 -4.06
C VAL A 330 19.06 -7.10 -4.96
N LEU A 331 18.26 -6.17 -4.43
CA LEU A 331 17.27 -5.42 -5.20
C LEU A 331 17.84 -4.11 -5.77
N ARG A 332 19.12 -3.80 -5.55
CA ARG A 332 19.73 -2.53 -5.98
C ARG A 332 19.96 -2.46 -7.49
N ASP A 333 19.98 -3.59 -8.19
CA ASP A 333 20.04 -3.65 -9.65
C ASP A 333 18.69 -3.24 -10.27
N ASN A 334 18.49 -1.93 -10.30
CA ASN A 334 17.21 -1.31 -10.62
C ASN A 334 16.72 -1.60 -12.04
N PHE A 335 17.61 -1.79 -13.02
CA PHE A 335 17.19 -1.92 -14.42
C PHE A 335 16.39 -3.21 -14.66
N TRP A 336 17.02 -4.36 -14.41
CA TRP A 336 16.40 -5.66 -14.64
C TRP A 336 15.22 -5.89 -13.71
N LEU A 337 15.37 -5.56 -12.42
CA LEU A 337 14.29 -5.68 -11.44
C LEU A 337 13.08 -4.82 -11.83
N SER A 338 13.30 -3.53 -12.13
CA SER A 338 12.20 -2.63 -12.46
C SER A 338 11.51 -3.06 -13.75
N THR A 339 12.26 -3.41 -14.80
CA THR A 339 11.68 -3.84 -16.08
C THR A 339 10.90 -5.15 -15.94
N HIS A 340 11.43 -6.12 -15.20
CA HIS A 340 10.72 -7.37 -14.89
C HIS A 340 9.42 -7.11 -14.12
N VAL A 341 9.51 -6.44 -12.97
CA VAL A 341 8.37 -6.30 -12.06
C VAL A 341 7.30 -5.37 -12.65
N THR A 342 7.67 -4.29 -13.35
CA THR A 342 6.69 -3.45 -14.05
C THR A 342 5.96 -4.22 -15.14
N SER A 343 6.64 -5.09 -15.89
CA SER A 343 6.03 -5.94 -16.92
C SER A 343 5.07 -6.96 -16.32
N ILE A 344 5.47 -7.67 -15.26
CA ILE A 344 4.60 -8.68 -14.64
C ILE A 344 3.39 -8.03 -13.95
N THR A 345 3.56 -6.89 -13.28
CA THR A 345 2.45 -6.19 -12.62
C THR A 345 1.55 -5.44 -13.60
N PHE A 346 2.04 -5.09 -14.79
CA PHE A 346 1.16 -4.67 -15.88
C PHE A 346 0.15 -5.77 -16.23
N SER A 347 0.61 -7.02 -16.31
CA SER A 347 -0.30 -8.15 -16.55
C SER A 347 -1.34 -8.29 -15.43
N TYR A 348 -0.93 -8.09 -14.18
CA TYR A 348 -1.82 -8.18 -13.02
C TYR A 348 -2.94 -7.14 -13.09
N GLY A 349 -2.64 -5.91 -13.53
CA GLY A 349 -3.65 -4.89 -13.79
C GLY A 349 -4.68 -5.30 -14.84
N CYS A 350 -4.25 -5.91 -15.96
CA CYS A 350 -5.14 -6.43 -16.99
C CYS A 350 -6.04 -7.58 -16.48
N PHE A 351 -5.46 -8.52 -15.73
CA PHE A 351 -6.19 -9.65 -15.18
C PHE A 351 -7.12 -9.25 -14.05
N PHE A 352 -6.74 -8.29 -13.22
CA PHE A 352 -7.59 -7.71 -12.18
C PHE A 352 -8.81 -7.01 -12.79
N LEU A 353 -8.61 -6.21 -13.84
CA LEU A 353 -9.71 -5.59 -14.58
C LEU A 353 -10.65 -6.64 -15.18
N SER A 354 -10.09 -7.71 -15.74
CA SER A 354 -10.86 -8.84 -16.28
C SER A 354 -11.66 -9.55 -15.19
N TRP A 355 -11.07 -9.72 -14.00
CA TRP A 355 -11.71 -10.32 -12.84
C TRP A 355 -12.90 -9.51 -12.33
N ILE A 356 -12.76 -8.18 -12.25
CA ILE A 356 -13.86 -7.28 -11.87
C ILE A 356 -15.02 -7.41 -12.85
N VAL A 357 -14.74 -7.30 -14.15
CA VAL A 357 -15.77 -7.38 -15.18
C VAL A 357 -16.43 -8.76 -15.19
N ALA A 358 -15.64 -9.84 -15.08
CA ALA A 358 -16.17 -11.19 -15.04
C ALA A 358 -17.11 -11.40 -13.84
N ASN A 359 -16.72 -10.96 -12.63
CA ASN A 359 -17.59 -11.06 -11.46
C ASN A 359 -18.85 -10.19 -11.57
N ALA A 360 -18.76 -8.98 -12.15
CA ALA A 360 -19.94 -8.15 -12.42
C ALA A 360 -20.93 -8.86 -13.35
N LEU A 361 -20.45 -9.59 -14.36
CA LEU A 361 -21.28 -10.40 -15.25
C LEU A 361 -21.89 -11.61 -14.54
N LEU A 362 -21.13 -12.31 -13.71
CA LEU A 362 -21.61 -13.47 -12.95
C LEU A 362 -22.68 -13.06 -11.93
N ILE A 363 -22.48 -11.95 -11.22
CA ILE A 363 -23.48 -11.40 -10.30
C ILE A 363 -24.75 -11.05 -11.09
N ASN A 364 -24.62 -10.37 -12.23
CA ASN A 364 -25.77 -10.06 -13.08
C ASN A 364 -26.49 -11.33 -13.60
N PHE A 365 -25.76 -12.39 -13.91
CA PHE A 365 -26.30 -13.70 -14.29
C PHE A 365 -27.08 -14.37 -13.16
N ILE A 366 -26.55 -14.30 -11.93
CA ILE A 366 -27.17 -14.90 -10.74
C ILE A 366 -28.48 -14.20 -10.38
N PHE A 367 -28.52 -12.86 -10.48
CA PHE A 367 -29.66 -12.08 -9.99
C PHE A 367 -30.70 -11.70 -11.05
N LYS A 368 -30.39 -11.72 -12.37
CA LYS A 368 -31.35 -11.29 -13.40
C LYS A 368 -31.89 -12.44 -14.26
N ASN A 369 -33.22 -12.52 -14.31
CA ASN A 369 -33.97 -13.57 -15.00
C ASN A 369 -34.25 -13.30 -16.51
N LYS A 370 -33.84 -12.15 -17.06
CA LYS A 370 -34.14 -11.74 -18.45
C LYS A 370 -33.05 -12.21 -19.43
N LYS A 371 -33.32 -13.33 -20.13
CA LYS A 371 -32.34 -14.06 -20.97
C LYS A 371 -31.83 -13.28 -22.21
N SER A 372 -32.66 -12.52 -22.94
CA SER A 372 -32.25 -11.94 -24.24
C SER A 372 -31.26 -10.76 -24.14
N HIS A 373 -31.56 -9.74 -23.33
CA HIS A 373 -30.65 -8.60 -23.11
C HIS A 373 -29.35 -8.99 -22.41
N PHE A 374 -29.38 -10.05 -21.59
CA PHE A 374 -28.19 -10.59 -20.93
C PHE A 374 -27.22 -11.20 -21.94
N VAL A 375 -27.70 -12.02 -22.88
CA VAL A 375 -26.84 -12.69 -23.88
C VAL A 375 -26.11 -11.70 -24.79
N HIS A 376 -26.80 -10.66 -25.27
CA HIS A 376 -26.13 -9.64 -26.10
C HIS A 376 -25.06 -8.88 -25.30
N SER A 377 -25.39 -8.48 -24.06
CA SER A 377 -24.42 -7.85 -23.16
C SER A 377 -23.23 -8.77 -22.88
N LEU A 378 -23.45 -10.09 -22.73
CA LEU A 378 -22.40 -11.06 -22.44
C LEU A 378 -21.39 -11.16 -23.60
N ASN A 379 -21.85 -11.12 -24.85
CA ASN A 379 -20.96 -11.18 -26.02
C ASN A 379 -20.03 -9.97 -26.13
N GLU A 380 -20.56 -8.77 -25.89
CA GLU A 380 -19.76 -7.53 -25.88
C GLU A 380 -18.69 -7.58 -24.78
N TRP A 381 -19.07 -7.97 -23.57
CA TRP A 381 -18.13 -8.05 -22.46
C TRP A 381 -17.14 -9.20 -22.61
N ASN A 382 -17.52 -10.33 -23.21
CA ASN A 382 -16.57 -11.40 -23.52
C ASN A 382 -15.52 -10.94 -24.54
N ARG A 383 -15.87 -10.04 -25.47
CA ARG A 383 -14.86 -9.42 -26.34
C ARG A 383 -13.89 -8.57 -25.52
N PHE A 384 -14.38 -7.78 -24.57
CA PHE A 384 -13.54 -7.00 -23.66
C PHE A 384 -12.60 -7.90 -22.84
N LEU A 385 -13.15 -8.92 -22.17
CA LEU A 385 -12.39 -9.88 -21.36
C LEU A 385 -11.29 -10.56 -22.19
N ARG A 386 -11.61 -11.03 -23.41
CA ARG A 386 -10.59 -11.63 -24.30
C ARG A 386 -9.44 -10.67 -24.59
N VAL A 387 -9.73 -9.43 -24.97
CA VAL A 387 -8.69 -8.44 -25.30
C VAL A 387 -7.84 -8.11 -24.09
N ALA A 388 -8.45 -7.90 -22.92
CA ALA A 388 -7.72 -7.61 -21.69
C ALA A 388 -6.81 -8.79 -21.27
N ILE A 389 -7.31 -10.03 -21.33
CA ILE A 389 -6.51 -11.22 -21.04
C ILE A 389 -5.38 -11.41 -22.06
N GLN A 390 -5.61 -11.14 -23.36
CA GLN A 390 -4.56 -11.22 -24.38
C GLN A 390 -3.40 -10.25 -24.08
N ILE A 391 -3.72 -8.99 -23.81
CA ILE A 391 -2.73 -7.98 -23.44
C ILE A 391 -1.99 -8.43 -22.17
N GLY A 392 -2.74 -8.82 -21.14
CA GLY A 392 -2.16 -9.30 -19.88
C GLY A 392 -1.23 -10.51 -20.09
N SER A 393 -1.62 -11.48 -20.91
CA SER A 393 -0.84 -12.70 -21.15
C SER A 393 0.49 -12.42 -21.85
N VAL A 394 0.54 -11.45 -22.77
CA VAL A 394 1.79 -11.02 -23.41
C VAL A 394 2.74 -10.41 -22.39
N PHE A 395 2.24 -9.51 -21.54
CA PHE A 395 3.04 -8.91 -20.47
C PHE A 395 3.44 -9.91 -19.39
N LEU A 396 2.60 -10.90 -19.08
CA LEU A 396 2.93 -11.98 -18.15
C LEU A 396 4.07 -12.83 -18.71
N ALA A 397 3.98 -13.25 -19.98
CA ALA A 397 5.03 -14.02 -20.63
C ALA A 397 6.36 -13.25 -20.67
N ALA A 398 6.33 -11.99 -21.11
CA ALA A 398 7.50 -11.11 -21.10
C ALA A 398 8.06 -10.93 -19.68
N GLY A 399 7.19 -10.71 -18.70
CA GLY A 399 7.55 -10.60 -17.29
C GLY A 399 8.26 -11.86 -16.79
N VAL A 400 7.72 -13.06 -17.02
CA VAL A 400 8.35 -14.33 -16.60
C VAL A 400 9.75 -14.48 -17.22
N LEU A 401 9.92 -14.19 -18.50
CA LEU A 401 11.23 -14.25 -19.17
C LEU A 401 12.22 -13.23 -18.60
N LEU A 402 11.79 -11.97 -18.43
CA LEU A 402 12.61 -10.91 -17.82
C LEU A 402 12.98 -11.24 -16.37
N GLY A 403 12.12 -11.99 -15.66
CA GLY A 403 12.38 -12.48 -14.31
C GLY A 403 13.53 -13.48 -14.27
N GLY A 404 13.56 -14.41 -15.23
CA GLY A 404 14.67 -15.34 -15.37
C GLY A 404 16.01 -14.63 -15.68
N ILE A 405 15.99 -13.59 -16.53
CA ILE A 405 17.19 -12.78 -16.80
C ILE A 405 17.67 -12.07 -15.53
N TRP A 406 16.74 -11.48 -14.77
CA TRP A 406 17.09 -10.83 -13.50
C TRP A 406 17.64 -11.85 -12.47
N ALA A 407 17.06 -13.04 -12.39
CA ALA A 407 17.52 -14.11 -11.51
C ALA A 407 18.93 -14.61 -11.88
N ASP A 408 19.24 -14.70 -13.18
CA ASP A 408 20.57 -15.07 -13.66
C ASP A 408 21.61 -14.03 -13.24
N TYR A 409 21.28 -12.75 -13.41
CA TYR A 409 22.16 -11.64 -13.01
C TYR A 409 22.35 -11.57 -11.49
N SER A 410 21.30 -11.85 -10.71
CA SER A 410 21.32 -11.67 -9.25
C SER A 410 21.90 -12.88 -8.51
N TRP A 411 21.65 -14.09 -9.00
CA TRP A 411 21.96 -15.35 -8.30
C TRP A 411 22.74 -16.36 -9.15
N GLY A 412 23.11 -16.01 -10.39
CA GLY A 412 23.86 -16.89 -11.29
C GLY A 412 23.05 -18.06 -11.85
N ARG A 413 21.70 -18.00 -11.78
CA ARG A 413 20.81 -19.00 -12.38
C ARG A 413 19.55 -18.38 -12.99
N PHE A 414 19.23 -18.78 -14.22
CA PHE A 414 18.01 -18.34 -14.91
C PHE A 414 16.70 -18.82 -14.27
N TRP A 415 16.69 -20.02 -13.66
CA TRP A 415 15.50 -20.62 -13.05
C TRP A 415 15.89 -21.63 -11.97
N GLY A 416 15.03 -21.86 -10.99
CA GLY A 416 15.28 -22.69 -9.82
C GLY A 416 14.04 -23.11 -9.03
N TRP A 417 12.85 -23.05 -9.66
CA TRP A 417 11.61 -23.66 -9.16
C TRP A 417 11.18 -23.19 -7.76
N ASP A 418 11.61 -22.02 -7.33
CA ASP A 418 11.09 -21.46 -6.09
C ASP A 418 9.59 -21.12 -6.25
N PRO A 419 8.86 -20.92 -5.14
CA PRO A 419 7.42 -20.70 -5.22
C PRO A 419 7.01 -19.55 -6.14
N LYS A 420 7.77 -18.44 -6.23
CA LYS A 420 7.37 -17.32 -7.11
C LYS A 420 7.57 -17.67 -8.58
N GLU A 421 8.72 -18.22 -8.92
CA GLU A 421 9.01 -18.72 -10.27
C GLU A 421 7.94 -19.74 -10.71
N THR A 422 7.67 -20.75 -9.87
CA THR A 422 6.69 -21.81 -10.15
C THR A 422 5.27 -21.26 -10.35
N TRP A 423 4.78 -20.41 -9.44
CA TRP A 423 3.43 -19.85 -9.57
C TRP A 423 3.30 -18.86 -10.74
N SER A 424 4.37 -18.18 -11.14
CA SER A 424 4.38 -17.34 -12.33
C SER A 424 4.20 -18.18 -13.61
N LEU A 425 4.87 -19.33 -13.70
CA LEU A 425 4.72 -20.28 -14.81
C LEU A 425 3.33 -20.91 -14.84
N ILE A 426 2.81 -21.36 -13.68
CA ILE A 426 1.44 -21.89 -13.58
C ILE A 426 0.43 -20.84 -14.07
N SER A 427 0.57 -19.59 -13.62
CA SER A 427 -0.33 -18.50 -14.03
C SER A 427 -0.28 -18.27 -15.54
N LEU A 428 0.92 -18.31 -16.14
CA LEU A 428 1.09 -18.16 -17.59
C LEU A 428 0.37 -19.29 -18.33
N ILE A 429 0.59 -20.54 -17.94
CA ILE A 429 -0.05 -21.71 -18.55
C ILE A 429 -1.57 -21.62 -18.41
N VAL A 430 -2.09 -21.24 -17.24
CA VAL A 430 -3.53 -21.04 -17.01
C VAL A 430 -4.09 -20.04 -18.02
N TYR A 431 -3.54 -18.83 -18.13
CA TYR A 431 -4.08 -17.83 -19.05
C TYR A 431 -3.94 -18.21 -20.53
N VAL A 432 -2.86 -18.90 -20.90
CA VAL A 432 -2.71 -19.48 -22.25
C VAL A 432 -3.82 -20.52 -22.50
N MET A 433 -4.11 -21.40 -21.55
CA MET A 433 -5.21 -22.38 -21.67
C MET A 433 -6.58 -21.70 -21.78
N ILE A 434 -6.82 -20.62 -21.03
CA ILE A 434 -8.07 -19.84 -21.12
C ILE A 434 -8.24 -19.27 -22.53
N LEU A 435 -7.19 -18.67 -23.09
CA LEU A 435 -7.22 -18.11 -24.44
C LEU A 435 -7.35 -19.19 -25.51
N HIS A 436 -6.58 -20.28 -25.40
CA HIS A 436 -6.62 -21.40 -26.34
C HIS A 436 -8.00 -22.08 -26.35
N GLY A 437 -8.55 -22.41 -25.19
CA GLY A 437 -9.87 -23.03 -25.09
C GLY A 437 -10.99 -22.13 -25.60
N ARG A 438 -10.83 -20.79 -25.52
CA ARG A 438 -11.77 -19.86 -26.15
C ARG A 438 -11.62 -19.79 -27.67
N TYR A 439 -10.39 -19.86 -28.18
CA TYR A 439 -10.10 -19.87 -29.62
C TYR A 439 -10.63 -21.12 -30.31
N VAL A 440 -10.41 -22.31 -29.72
CA VAL A 440 -10.85 -23.60 -30.27
C VAL A 440 -12.34 -23.88 -30.02
N GLY A 441 -13.00 -23.09 -29.17
CA GLY A 441 -14.44 -23.18 -28.92
C GLY A 441 -14.84 -24.13 -27.79
N TRP A 442 -13.90 -24.56 -26.94
CA TRP A 442 -14.19 -25.35 -25.73
C TRP A 442 -15.07 -24.57 -24.73
N PHE A 443 -14.86 -23.26 -24.63
CA PHE A 443 -15.53 -22.42 -23.64
C PHE A 443 -16.62 -21.54 -24.26
N LYS A 444 -17.88 -21.93 -24.03
CA LYS A 444 -19.06 -21.09 -24.28
C LYS A 444 -19.01 -19.81 -23.44
N ASP A 445 -19.85 -18.84 -23.78
CA ASP A 445 -19.75 -17.46 -23.25
C ASP A 445 -19.76 -17.33 -21.72
N ILE A 446 -20.66 -18.02 -21.04
CA ILE A 446 -20.73 -17.97 -19.57
C ILE A 446 -19.57 -18.74 -18.93
N VAL A 447 -19.18 -19.87 -19.49
CA VAL A 447 -18.06 -20.70 -19.00
C VAL A 447 -16.74 -19.94 -19.13
N PHE A 448 -16.54 -19.23 -20.25
CA PHE A 448 -15.38 -18.36 -20.44
C PHE A 448 -15.33 -17.25 -19.37
N THR A 449 -16.47 -16.67 -19.00
CA THR A 449 -16.56 -15.67 -17.92
C THR A 449 -16.20 -16.29 -16.56
N MET A 450 -16.73 -17.47 -16.25
CA MET A 450 -16.45 -18.20 -15.01
C MET A 450 -14.96 -18.54 -14.87
N ILE A 451 -14.37 -19.11 -15.93
CA ILE A 451 -12.95 -19.48 -15.94
C ILE A 451 -12.06 -18.23 -15.87
N THR A 452 -12.45 -17.12 -16.51
CA THR A 452 -11.74 -15.84 -16.39
C THR A 452 -11.73 -15.34 -14.95
N ALA A 453 -12.86 -15.40 -14.25
CA ALA A 453 -12.94 -15.03 -12.83
C ALA A 453 -12.10 -15.95 -11.94
N PHE A 454 -12.06 -17.25 -12.24
CA PHE A 454 -11.23 -18.21 -11.50
C PHE A 454 -9.73 -17.99 -11.75
N GLY A 455 -9.32 -17.68 -12.98
CA GLY A 455 -7.92 -17.50 -13.37
C GLY A 455 -7.18 -16.46 -12.51
N PHE A 456 -7.86 -15.41 -12.05
CA PHE A 456 -7.25 -14.39 -11.19
C PHE A 456 -6.80 -14.92 -9.82
N MET A 457 -7.37 -16.03 -9.34
CA MET A 457 -6.92 -16.67 -8.09
C MET A 457 -5.46 -17.14 -8.20
N PHE A 458 -5.00 -17.55 -9.39
CA PHE A 458 -3.60 -17.94 -9.63
C PHE A 458 -2.66 -16.74 -9.53
N ILE A 459 -3.08 -15.57 -10.03
CA ILE A 459 -2.34 -14.32 -9.88
C ILE A 459 -2.24 -13.90 -8.41
N LEU A 460 -3.35 -13.99 -7.67
CA LEU A 460 -3.34 -13.71 -6.24
C LEU A 460 -2.44 -14.68 -5.48
N MET A 461 -2.39 -15.96 -5.86
CA MET A 461 -1.48 -16.92 -5.26
C MET A 461 -0.01 -16.60 -5.57
N ALA A 462 0.32 -16.29 -6.83
CA ALA A 462 1.68 -15.93 -7.24
C ALA A 462 2.19 -14.65 -6.55
N TRP A 463 1.30 -13.66 -6.37
CA TRP A 463 1.67 -12.35 -5.85
C TRP A 463 1.51 -12.23 -4.32
N PHE A 464 0.34 -12.50 -3.77
CA PHE A 464 0.06 -12.41 -2.34
C PHE A 464 0.30 -13.75 -1.64
N GLY A 465 -0.11 -14.87 -2.24
CA GLY A 465 -0.03 -16.20 -1.63
C GLY A 465 1.40 -16.63 -1.31
N VAL A 466 2.35 -16.43 -2.22
CA VAL A 466 3.75 -16.76 -1.94
C VAL A 466 4.32 -15.91 -0.79
N ASN A 467 4.00 -14.61 -0.75
CA ASN A 467 4.50 -13.71 0.29
C ASN A 467 3.90 -14.00 1.68
N TYR A 468 2.61 -14.38 1.76
CA TYR A 468 1.89 -14.49 3.04
C TYR A 468 1.58 -15.92 3.51
N ILE A 469 1.48 -16.88 2.60
CA ILE A 469 1.10 -18.28 2.92
C ILE A 469 2.33 -19.18 2.92
N LEU A 470 3.16 -19.07 1.88
CA LEU A 470 4.32 -19.95 1.73
C LEU A 470 5.55 -19.39 2.43
N ALA A 471 5.70 -18.07 2.50
CA ALA A 471 6.73 -17.33 3.23
C ALA A 471 8.17 -17.88 3.07
N THR A 472 8.44 -18.56 1.97
CA THR A 472 9.68 -19.31 1.69
C THR A 472 10.21 -18.93 0.31
N GLY A 473 11.52 -19.10 0.11
CA GLY A 473 12.20 -18.78 -1.14
C GLY A 473 12.83 -17.39 -1.18
N LEU A 474 13.83 -17.25 -2.06
CA LEU A 474 14.71 -16.07 -2.16
C LEU A 474 13.99 -14.78 -2.58
N HIS A 475 12.76 -14.88 -3.09
CA HIS A 475 11.99 -13.74 -3.60
C HIS A 475 10.97 -13.15 -2.61
N SER A 476 10.83 -13.67 -1.40
CA SER A 476 9.82 -13.22 -0.44
C SER A 476 10.31 -11.99 0.34
N TYR A 477 9.80 -10.80 0.00
CA TYR A 477 10.27 -9.51 0.55
C TYR A 477 9.16 -8.65 1.21
N GLY A 478 7.94 -9.18 1.33
CA GLY A 478 6.75 -8.43 1.76
C GLY A 478 5.99 -9.11 2.90
N PHE A 479 6.71 -9.46 3.98
CA PHE A 479 6.09 -10.15 5.12
C PHE A 479 5.26 -9.19 5.95
N SER A 480 4.02 -9.61 6.27
CA SER A 480 3.18 -8.91 7.21
C SER A 480 2.04 -9.79 7.73
N SER A 481 1.44 -9.41 8.85
CA SER A 481 0.33 -10.16 9.46
C SER A 481 -1.01 -9.90 8.75
N GLY A 482 -1.86 -10.92 8.64
CA GLY A 482 -3.24 -10.82 8.15
C GLY A 482 -3.47 -11.16 6.66
N GLY A 483 -2.42 -11.23 5.84
CA GLY A 483 -2.57 -11.49 4.40
C GLY A 483 -3.16 -12.87 4.04
N ALA A 484 -2.88 -13.91 4.83
CA ALA A 484 -3.40 -15.26 4.60
C ALA A 484 -4.94 -15.35 4.77
N LEU A 485 -5.49 -14.72 5.82
CA LEU A 485 -6.93 -14.67 6.05
C LEU A 485 -7.64 -13.88 4.93
N PHE A 486 -7.06 -12.76 4.52
CA PHE A 486 -7.54 -11.97 3.39
C PHE A 486 -7.67 -12.81 2.12
N LEU A 487 -6.64 -13.58 1.77
CA LEU A 487 -6.67 -14.47 0.61
C LEU A 487 -7.70 -15.59 0.75
N ALA A 488 -7.78 -16.24 1.92
CA ALA A 488 -8.73 -17.31 2.16
C ALA A 488 -10.18 -16.84 1.96
N ILE A 489 -10.52 -15.64 2.47
CA ILE A 489 -11.85 -15.04 2.30
C ILE A 489 -12.13 -14.78 0.81
N ILE A 490 -11.17 -14.21 0.07
CA ILE A 490 -11.34 -13.95 -1.37
C ILE A 490 -11.54 -15.25 -2.15
N PHE A 491 -10.76 -16.29 -1.85
CA PHE A 491 -10.86 -17.59 -2.51
C PHE A 491 -12.22 -18.24 -2.23
N LEU A 492 -12.66 -18.28 -0.97
CA LEU A 492 -13.97 -18.81 -0.60
C LEU A 492 -15.11 -18.01 -1.24
N ALA A 493 -15.02 -16.68 -1.25
CA ALA A 493 -15.99 -15.82 -1.93
C ALA A 493 -16.04 -16.12 -3.43
N GLN A 494 -14.89 -16.24 -4.10
CA GLN A 494 -14.84 -16.55 -5.53
C GLN A 494 -15.42 -17.94 -5.84
N LEU A 495 -15.07 -18.96 -5.04
CA LEU A 495 -15.60 -20.31 -5.19
C LEU A 495 -17.11 -20.37 -4.97
N SER A 496 -17.66 -19.61 -4.03
CA SER A 496 -19.11 -19.56 -3.81
C SER A 496 -19.85 -18.93 -5.00
N VAL A 497 -19.35 -17.82 -5.55
CA VAL A 497 -19.92 -17.19 -6.77
C VAL A 497 -19.88 -18.16 -7.95
N LEU A 498 -18.76 -18.87 -8.14
CA LEU A 498 -18.62 -19.86 -9.21
C LEU A 498 -19.54 -21.08 -9.00
N GLY A 499 -19.68 -21.56 -7.78
CA GLY A 499 -20.57 -22.67 -7.43
C GLY A 499 -22.03 -22.36 -7.77
N VAL A 500 -22.51 -21.18 -7.34
CA VAL A 500 -23.88 -20.73 -7.64
C VAL A 500 -24.08 -20.55 -9.15
N ALA A 501 -23.14 -19.90 -9.84
CA ALA A 501 -23.21 -19.72 -11.29
C ALA A 501 -23.21 -21.07 -12.05
N CYS A 502 -22.43 -22.05 -11.59
CA CYS A 502 -22.38 -23.39 -12.17
C CYS A 502 -23.74 -24.10 -12.06
N ILE A 503 -24.34 -24.10 -10.87
CA ILE A 503 -25.66 -24.72 -10.62
C ILE A 503 -26.74 -24.10 -11.52
N LEU A 504 -26.77 -22.78 -11.65
CA LEU A 504 -27.73 -22.07 -12.51
C LEU A 504 -27.50 -22.38 -13.99
N ASN A 505 -26.25 -22.46 -14.42
CA ASN A 505 -25.91 -22.81 -15.80
C ASN A 505 -26.35 -24.25 -16.13
N MET A 506 -26.12 -25.21 -15.23
CA MET A 506 -26.59 -26.60 -15.41
C MET A 506 -28.12 -26.69 -15.54
N LYS A 507 -28.87 -25.98 -14.68
CA LYS A 507 -30.34 -25.90 -14.78
C LYS A 507 -30.83 -25.28 -16.09
N THR A 508 -30.08 -24.32 -16.63
CA THR A 508 -30.42 -23.67 -17.91
C THR A 508 -30.20 -24.62 -19.09
N ILE A 509 -29.13 -25.42 -19.05
CA ILE A 509 -28.87 -26.44 -20.09
C ILE A 509 -29.90 -27.57 -20.02
N SER A 510 -30.27 -28.02 -18.81
CA SER A 510 -31.24 -29.10 -18.64
C SER A 510 -32.67 -28.72 -19.03
N SER A 511 -33.03 -27.42 -18.98
CA SER A 511 -34.35 -26.92 -19.41
C SER A 511 -34.43 -26.57 -20.89
N ALA A 512 -33.30 -26.61 -21.61
CA ALA A 512 -33.21 -26.37 -23.05
C ALA A 512 -33.10 -27.66 -23.88
N ARG A 513 -32.90 -28.81 -23.21
CA ARG A 513 -33.10 -30.15 -23.75
C ARG A 513 -34.50 -30.61 -23.39
#